data_AF-A0A2D7SI14-F1
#
_entry.id   AF-A0A2D7SI14-F1
#
_cell.length_a   1.000
_cell.length_b   1.000
_cell.length_c   1.000
_cell.angle_alpha   90.00
_cell.angle_beta   90.00
_cell.angle_gamma   90.00
#
_symmetry.space_group_name_H-M   'P 1'
#
loop_
_entity.id
_entity.type
_entity.pdbx_description
1 polymer ?
#
loop_
_entity_poly.entity_id
_entity_poly.type
_entity_poly.pdbx_seq_one_letter_code
_entity_poly.pdbx_strand_id
1 'polypeptide(L)' 'MFDPEKLTEYKIRIVLSLVIILLVVFLIFYRGMIGTGSMEVIFIGLGFSVVSLFHAIWAIFKIKRL' A
#
# COMPACT_ATOMS: atom_id res chain seq x y z
N MET A 1 10.68 -0.76 17.96
CA MET A 1 10.98 -2.17 18.26
C MET A 1 10.19 -3.03 17.28
N PHE A 2 10.85 -3.95 16.57
CA PHE A 2 10.15 -4.88 15.68
C PHE A 2 9.51 -5.95 16.55
N ASP A 3 8.18 -5.91 16.61
CA ASP A 3 7.40 -6.75 17.51
C ASP A 3 6.81 -7.93 16.72
N PRO A 4 7.17 -9.18 17.05
CA PRO A 4 6.60 -10.37 16.43
C PRO A 4 5.07 -10.43 16.53
N GLU A 5 4.47 -9.85 17.56
CA GLU A 5 3.02 -9.82 17.76
C GLU A 5 2.31 -9.02 16.64
N LYS A 6 3.03 -8.08 16.02
CA LYS A 6 2.52 -7.25 14.91
C LYS A 6 2.65 -7.89 13.54
N LEU A 7 3.14 -9.13 13.45
CA LEU A 7 3.29 -9.83 12.16
C LEU A 7 1.98 -9.90 11.37
N THR A 8 0.87 -10.15 12.06
CA THR A 8 -0.47 -10.21 11.45
C THR A 8 -0.90 -8.84 10.93
N GLU A 9 -0.64 -7.76 11.67
CA GLU A 9 -0.93 -6.39 11.22
C GLU A 9 -0.18 -6.05 9.94
N TYR A 10 1.11 -6.41 9.85
CA TYR A 10 1.89 -6.16 8.63
C TYR A 10 1.39 -6.98 7.44
N LYS A 11 0.96 -8.23 7.65
CA LYS A 11 0.35 -9.05 6.58
C LYS A 11 -0.95 -8.42 6.08
N ILE A 12 -1.83 -7.96 6.98
CA ILE A 12 -3.06 -7.25 6.62
C ILE A 12 -2.72 -5.95 5.85
N ARG A 13 -1.70 -5.22 6.29
CA ARG A 13 -1.25 -3.98 5.65
C ARG A 13 -0.76 -4.21 4.22
N ILE A 14 -0.07 -5.32 3.95
CA ILE A 14 0.29 -5.74 2.57
C ILE A 14 -0.96 -5.92 1.72
N VAL A 15 -1.96 -6.67 2.21
CA VAL A 15 -3.21 -6.92 1.47
C VAL A 15 -3.94 -5.61 1.18
N LEU A 16 -4.09 -4.73 2.17
CA LEU A 16 -4.74 -3.43 2.01
C LEU A 16 -3.99 -2.54 1.01
N SER A 17 -2.66 -2.49 1.08
CA SER A 17 -1.85 -1.74 0.12
C SER A 17 -2.07 -2.24 -1.31
N LEU A 18 -2.08 -3.56 -1.53
CA LEU A 18 -2.32 -4.13 -2.86
C LEU A 18 -3.73 -3.83 -3.37
N VAL A 19 -4.74 -3.91 -2.51
CA VAL A 19 -6.13 -3.55 -2.87
C VAL A 19 -6.22 -2.09 -3.30
N ILE A 20 -5.60 -1.17 -2.57
CA ILE A 20 -5.60 0.26 -2.93
C ILE A 20 -4.88 0.50 -4.25
N ILE A 21 -3.72 -0.13 -4.46
CA ILE A 21 -2.98 -0.04 -5.74
C ILE A 21 -3.87 -0.51 -6.89
N LEU A 22 -4.53 -1.66 -6.75
CA LEU A 22 -5.42 -2.20 -7.77
C LEU A 22 -6.61 -1.27 -8.05
N LEU A 23 -7.23 -0.69 -7.00
CA LEU A 23 -8.31 0.27 -7.15
C LEU A 23 -7.86 1.53 -7.89
N VAL A 24 -6.70 2.09 -7.52
CA VAL A 24 -6.16 3.28 -8.19
C VAL A 24 -5.82 2.98 -9.65
N VAL A 25 -5.15 1.85 -9.94
CA VAL A 25 -4.88 1.39 -11.31
C VAL A 25 -6.19 1.24 -12.09
N PHE A 26 -7.20 0.59 -11.51
CA PHE A 26 -8.51 0.43 -12.15
C PHE A 26 -9.16 1.79 -12.47
N LEU A 27 -9.12 2.74 -11.55
CA LEU A 27 -9.66 4.08 -11.74
C LEU A 27 -8.93 4.86 -12.84
N ILE A 28 -7.61 4.75 -12.94
CA ILE A 28 -6.82 5.39 -14.00
C ILE A 28 -7.21 4.81 -15.37
N PHE A 29 -7.15 3.49 -15.52
CA PHE A 29 -7.25 2.86 -16.85
C PHE A 29 -8.69 2.70 -17.35
N TYR A 30 -9.66 2.43 -16.46
CA TYR A 30 -11.03 2.07 -16.86
C TYR A 30 -12.04 3.20 -16.69
N ARG A 31 -11.80 4.14 -15.77
CA ARG A 31 -12.72 5.27 -15.55
C ARG A 31 -12.29 6.54 -16.26
N GLY A 32 -11.11 6.55 -16.90
CA GLY A 32 -10.61 7.72 -17.64
C GLY A 32 -10.60 8.97 -16.76
N MET A 33 -10.19 8.85 -15.50
CA MET A 33 -10.17 9.97 -14.56
C MET A 33 -9.17 11.02 -15.06
N ILE A 34 -9.71 12.10 -15.65
CA ILE A 34 -8.96 13.24 -16.16
C ILE A 34 -9.43 14.47 -15.37
N GLY A 35 -8.53 15.07 -14.59
CA GLY A 35 -8.82 16.21 -13.71
C GLY A 35 -7.89 16.29 -12.50
N THR A 36 -7.91 17.41 -11.79
CA THR A 36 -7.07 17.66 -10.60
C THR A 36 -7.33 16.67 -9.46
N GLY A 37 -8.58 16.27 -9.23
CA GLY A 37 -8.92 15.26 -8.22
C GLY A 37 -8.32 13.87 -8.51
N SER A 38 -8.10 13.53 -9.78
CA SER A 38 -7.37 12.31 -10.17
C SER A 38 -5.92 12.33 -9.72
N MET A 39 -5.27 13.49 -9.78
CA MET A 39 -3.87 13.63 -9.39
C MET A 39 -3.69 13.36 -7.90
N GLU A 40 -4.62 13.80 -7.05
CA GLU A 40 -4.58 13.50 -5.61
C GLU A 40 -4.77 12.01 -5.33
N VAL A 41 -5.74 11.37 -5.98
CA VAL A 41 -5.98 9.91 -5.83
C VAL A 41 -4.76 9.11 -6.28
N ILE A 42 -4.11 9.51 -7.37
CA ILE A 42 -2.89 8.88 -7.86
C ILE A 42 -1.72 9.15 -6.91
N PHE A 43 -1.36 10.41 -6.66
CA PHE A 43 -0.16 10.73 -5.90
C PHE A 43 -0.26 10.33 -4.42
N ILE A 44 -1.38 10.66 -3.77
CA ILE A 44 -1.55 10.39 -2.34
C ILE A 44 -1.93 8.92 -2.15
N GLY A 45 -2.92 8.41 -2.90
CA GLY A 45 -3.40 7.04 -2.76
C GLY A 45 -2.37 5.99 -3.20
N LEU A 46 -1.79 6.14 -4.39
CA LEU A 46 -0.77 5.22 -4.89
C LEU A 46 0.54 5.37 -4.12
N GLY A 47 0.99 6.61 -3.89
CA GLY A 47 2.23 6.88 -3.16
C GLY A 47 2.21 6.30 -1.75
N PHE A 48 1.14 6.58 -0.99
CA PHE A 48 0.96 6.04 0.35
C PHE A 48 0.91 4.51 0.36
N SER A 49 0.12 3.90 -0.54
CA SER A 49 -0.04 2.44 -0.57
C SER A 49 1.24 1.70 -0.94
N VAL A 50 2.03 2.24 -1.88
CA VAL A 50 3.35 1.71 -2.27
C VAL A 50 4.34 1.82 -1.12
N VAL A 51 4.46 2.98 -0.46
CA VAL A 51 5.37 3.13 0.69
C VAL A 51 4.94 2.22 1.84
N SER A 52 3.65 2.14 2.13
CA SER A 52 3.09 1.23 3.13
C SER A 52 3.39 -0.23 2.82
N LEU A 53 3.33 -0.63 1.55
CA LEU A 53 3.65 -1.99 1.10
C LEU A 53 5.11 -2.33 1.37
N PHE A 54 6.03 -1.48 0.92
CA PHE A 54 7.46 -1.68 1.14
C PHE A 54 7.81 -1.68 2.63
N HIS A 55 7.22 -0.77 3.40
CA HIS A 55 7.43 -0.73 4.85
C HIS A 55 6.95 -2.01 5.54
N ALA A 56 5.76 -2.53 5.18
CA ALA A 56 5.24 -3.76 5.75
C ALA A 56 6.09 -4.99 5.38
N ILE A 57 6.53 -5.10 4.13
CA ILE A 57 7.45 -6.17 3.69
C ILE A 57 8.77 -6.10 4.46
N TRP A 58 9.36 -4.90 4.57
CA TRP A 58 10.60 -4.69 5.30
C TRP A 58 10.47 -5.04 6.78
N ALA A 59 9.36 -4.65 7.42
CA ALA A 59 9.09 -4.98 8.81
C ALA A 59 8.95 -6.50 9.03
N ILE A 60 8.23 -7.21 8.16
CA ILE A 60 8.13 -8.68 8.22
C ILE A 60 9.51 -9.32 8.04
N PHE A 61 10.31 -8.84 7.10
CA PHE A 61 11.67 -9.35 6.89
C PHE A 61 12.54 -9.15 8.14
N LYS A 62 12.42 -8.00 8.81
CA LYS A 62 13.13 -7.73 10.07
C LYS A 62 12.65 -8.62 11.22
N ILE A 63 11.35 -8.83 11.37
CA ILE A 63 10.77 -9.73 12.38
C ILE A 63 11.25 -11.16 12.17
N LYS A 64 11.27 -11.66 10.93
CA LYS A 64 11.69 -13.04 10.62
C LYS A 64 13.20 -13.28 10.72
N ARG A 65 14.02 -12.21 10.77
CA ARG A 65 15.48 -12.29 10.90
C ARG A 65 15.96 -12.09 12.34
N LEU A 66 15.04 -11.73 13.25
CA LEU A 66 15.22 -11.76 14.70
C LEU A 66 14.92 -13.17 15.22
#